data_AF-A0A641RNC9-F1
#
_entry.id   AF-A0A641RNC9-F1
#
_cell.length_a   1.000
_cell.length_b   1.000
_cell.length_c   1.000
_cell.angle_alpha   90.00
_cell.angle_beta   90.00
_cell.angle_gamma   90.00
#
_symmetry.space_group_name_H-M   'P 1'
#
loop_
_entity.id
_entity.type
_entity.pdbx_description
1 polymer ?
#
loop_
_entity_poly.entity_id
_entity_poly.type
_entity_poly.pdbx_seq_one_letter_code
_entity_poly.pdbx_strand_id
1 'polypeptide(L)'
;EDTMLYFFLLSSLRKEHFAAVGIAEDKPYITDEDKMGIIGNLTVRMKTIIRRDFLVANFKGAYGNNTVATLLLDFARRHMPEELANIEREYNGVYEKRHQRIEEKKAVLLVQERARERKVTQPEEQPQPEEIAA
;
A
#
# COMPACT_ATOMS: atom_id res chain seq x y z
N GLU A 1 5.45 -18.61 -29.68
CA GLU A 1 5.19 -18.73 -28.22
C GLU A 1 4.27 -17.62 -27.72
N ASP A 2 4.59 -16.35 -27.99
CA ASP A 2 3.77 -15.20 -27.57
C ASP A 2 2.31 -15.20 -28.06
N THR A 3 2.02 -15.73 -29.24
CA THR A 3 0.66 -15.78 -29.83
C THR A 3 -0.35 -16.47 -28.91
N MET A 4 0.00 -17.66 -28.40
CA MET A 4 -0.88 -18.41 -27.51
C MET A 4 -1.04 -17.73 -26.16
N LEU A 5 0.04 -17.15 -25.63
CA LEU A 5 -0.02 -16.37 -24.39
C LEU A 5 -1.06 -15.26 -24.49
N TYR A 6 -0.98 -14.40 -25.52
CA TYR A 6 -1.93 -13.30 -25.68
C TYR A 6 -3.36 -13.76 -25.94
N PHE A 7 -3.55 -14.88 -26.63
CA PHE A 7 -4.87 -15.50 -26.78
C PHE A 7 -5.51 -15.80 -25.42
N PHE A 8 -4.75 -16.38 -24.49
CA PHE A 8 -5.24 -16.63 -23.14
C PHE A 8 -5.50 -15.33 -22.36
N LEU A 9 -4.53 -14.40 -22.37
CA LEU A 9 -4.65 -13.13 -21.63
C LEU A 9 -5.86 -12.29 -22.06
N LEU A 10 -6.21 -12.32 -23.35
CA LEU A 10 -7.36 -11.59 -23.90
C LEU A 10 -8.69 -12.01 -23.25
N SER A 11 -8.78 -13.21 -22.68
CA SER A 11 -9.98 -13.66 -21.95
C SER A 11 -10.30 -12.79 -20.73
N SER A 12 -9.33 -12.02 -20.24
CA SER A 12 -9.49 -11.06 -19.14
C SER A 12 -9.65 -9.60 -19.60
N LEU A 13 -9.70 -9.34 -20.91
CA LEU A 13 -9.81 -7.99 -21.46
C LEU A 13 -11.11 -7.32 -20.99
N ARG A 14 -11.00 -6.11 -20.45
CA ARG A 14 -12.15 -5.35 -19.96
C ARG A 14 -12.83 -4.62 -21.12
N LYS A 15 -14.16 -4.51 -21.08
CA LYS A 15 -14.96 -3.86 -22.14
C LYS A 15 -14.50 -2.44 -22.45
N GLU A 16 -14.11 -1.68 -21.43
CA GLU A 16 -13.59 -0.32 -21.56
C GLU A 16 -12.34 -0.21 -22.44
N HIS A 17 -11.68 -1.34 -22.73
CA HIS A 17 -10.49 -1.40 -23.58
C HIS A 17 -10.73 -2.00 -24.96
N PHE A 18 -11.97 -2.35 -25.32
CA PHE A 18 -12.28 -2.96 -26.62
C PHE A 18 -11.88 -2.06 -27.79
N ALA A 19 -12.25 -0.78 -27.77
CA ALA A 19 -11.86 0.17 -28.80
C ALA A 19 -10.33 0.29 -28.94
N ALA A 20 -9.60 0.22 -27.83
CA ALA A 20 -8.14 0.33 -27.83
C ALA A 20 -7.43 -0.85 -28.49
N VAL A 21 -8.12 -1.98 -28.68
CA VAL A 21 -7.64 -3.17 -29.40
C VAL A 21 -8.35 -3.38 -30.75
N GLY A 22 -9.16 -2.42 -31.19
CA GLY A 22 -9.86 -2.47 -32.49
C GLY A 22 -11.17 -3.26 -32.48
N ILE A 23 -11.77 -3.48 -31.31
CA ILE A 23 -13.10 -4.11 -31.17
C ILE A 23 -14.15 -3.01 -31.00
N ALA A 24 -15.31 -3.20 -31.63
CA ALA A 24 -16.44 -2.28 -31.52
C ALA A 24 -16.94 -2.20 -30.06
N GLU A 25 -17.23 -0.97 -29.59
CA GLU A 25 -17.58 -0.71 -28.19
C GLU A 25 -18.93 -1.31 -27.76
N ASP A 26 -19.82 -1.55 -28.71
CA ASP A 26 -21.15 -2.14 -28.49
C ASP A 26 -21.11 -3.66 -28.30
N LYS A 27 -19.97 -4.31 -28.61
CA LYS A 27 -19.84 -5.75 -28.53
C LYS A 27 -19.84 -6.23 -27.07
N PRO A 28 -20.69 -7.21 -26.70
CA PRO A 28 -20.82 -7.63 -25.30
C PRO A 28 -19.66 -8.49 -24.80
N TYR A 29 -18.92 -9.16 -25.68
CA TYR A 29 -17.77 -9.99 -25.34
C TYR A 29 -16.88 -10.19 -26.58
N ILE A 30 -15.60 -10.52 -26.37
CA ILE A 30 -14.69 -10.89 -27.46
C ILE A 30 -14.89 -12.36 -27.85
N THR A 31 -14.89 -12.65 -29.15
CA THR A 31 -14.90 -14.01 -29.69
C THR A 31 -13.48 -14.50 -29.96
N ASP A 32 -13.31 -15.79 -30.24
CA ASP A 32 -11.98 -16.31 -30.61
C ASP A 32 -11.49 -15.75 -31.95
N GLU A 33 -12.40 -15.45 -32.88
CA GLU A 33 -12.07 -14.74 -34.13
C GLU A 33 -11.52 -13.34 -33.85
N ASP A 34 -12.15 -12.59 -32.93
CA ASP A 34 -11.64 -11.29 -32.49
C ASP A 34 -10.23 -11.42 -31.91
N LYS A 35 -10.01 -12.43 -31.06
CA LYS A 35 -8.69 -12.68 -30.46
C LYS A 35 -7.64 -12.94 -31.53
N MET A 36 -7.94 -13.77 -32.52
CA MET A 36 -7.02 -14.06 -33.62
C MET A 36 -6.71 -12.79 -34.43
N GLY A 37 -7.72 -11.96 -34.72
CA GLY A 37 -7.54 -10.68 -35.38
C GLY A 37 -6.66 -9.69 -34.60
N ILE A 38 -6.86 -9.59 -33.29
CA ILE A 38 -6.04 -8.75 -32.40
C ILE A 38 -4.60 -9.25 -32.36
N ILE A 39 -4.41 -10.56 -32.20
CA ILE A 39 -3.07 -11.18 -32.09
C ILE A 39 -2.25 -10.97 -33.35
N GLY A 40 -2.90 -11.03 -34.53
CA GLY A 40 -2.26 -10.74 -35.81
C GLY A 40 -1.69 -9.32 -35.93
N ASN A 41 -2.18 -8.37 -35.11
CA ASN A 41 -1.85 -6.94 -35.20
C ASN A 41 -1.37 -6.33 -33.86
N LEU A 42 -0.77 -7.13 -32.97
CA LEU A 42 -0.39 -6.68 -31.63
C LEU A 42 0.66 -5.56 -31.65
N THR A 43 0.26 -4.39 -31.17
CA THR A 43 1.17 -3.28 -30.87
C THR A 43 1.71 -3.36 -29.44
N VAL A 44 2.81 -2.66 -29.14
CA VAL A 44 3.34 -2.55 -27.76
C VAL A 44 2.27 -2.00 -26.80
N ARG A 45 1.48 -1.02 -27.24
CA ARG A 45 0.39 -0.44 -26.46
C ARG A 45 -0.70 -1.47 -26.13
N MET A 46 -1.15 -2.23 -27.14
CA MET A 46 -2.15 -3.29 -26.94
C MET A 46 -1.62 -4.35 -25.98
N LYS A 47 -0.36 -4.77 -26.14
CA LYS A 47 0.31 -5.74 -25.25
C LYS A 47 0.29 -5.27 -23.79
N THR A 48 0.54 -3.98 -23.55
CA THR A 48 0.50 -3.39 -22.20
C THR A 48 -0.91 -3.40 -21.62
N ILE A 49 -1.92 -3.01 -22.40
CA ILE A 49 -3.33 -3.01 -21.98
C ILE A 49 -3.80 -4.43 -21.60
N ILE A 50 -3.53 -5.40 -22.47
CA ILE A 50 -3.95 -6.80 -22.27
C ILE A 50 -3.32 -7.39 -21.01
N ARG A 51 -2.00 -7.17 -20.80
CA ARG A 51 -1.31 -7.63 -19.58
C ARG A 51 -1.90 -6.97 -18.33
N ARG A 52 -2.16 -5.65 -18.37
CA ARG A 52 -2.73 -4.92 -17.24
C ARG A 52 -4.10 -5.48 -16.85
N ASP A 53 -4.98 -5.68 -17.83
CA ASP A 53 -6.32 -6.22 -17.57
C ASP A 53 -6.28 -7.63 -17.01
N PHE A 54 -5.39 -8.49 -17.53
CA PHE A 54 -5.16 -9.81 -16.96
C PHE A 54 -4.71 -9.73 -15.50
N LEU A 55 -3.71 -8.90 -15.19
CA LEU A 55 -3.25 -8.72 -13.81
C LEU A 55 -4.37 -8.22 -12.90
N VAL A 56 -5.14 -7.22 -13.34
CA VAL A 56 -6.28 -6.71 -12.57
C VAL A 56 -7.32 -7.81 -12.34
N ALA A 57 -7.67 -8.59 -13.36
CA ALA A 57 -8.66 -9.66 -13.23
C ALA A 57 -8.24 -10.75 -12.23
N ASN A 58 -6.95 -11.11 -12.21
CA ASN A 58 -6.41 -12.15 -11.33
C ASN A 58 -6.11 -11.65 -9.92
N PHE A 59 -5.77 -10.37 -9.75
CA PHE A 59 -5.36 -9.79 -8.47
C PHE A 59 -6.38 -8.83 -7.85
N LYS A 60 -7.55 -8.58 -8.47
CA LYS A 60 -8.62 -7.74 -7.88
C LYS A 60 -9.08 -8.21 -6.50
N GLY A 61 -8.91 -9.50 -6.23
CA GLY A 61 -9.22 -10.12 -4.95
C GLY A 61 -8.07 -10.07 -3.96
N ALA A 62 -6.95 -9.39 -4.23
CA ALA A 62 -5.89 -9.23 -3.27
C ALA A 62 -6.32 -8.26 -2.16
N TYR A 63 -6.56 -8.79 -0.97
CA TYR A 63 -6.88 -8.02 0.24
C TYR A 63 -6.15 -8.65 1.43
N GLY A 64 -6.05 -7.90 2.53
CA GLY A 64 -5.19 -8.21 3.67
C GLY A 64 -5.21 -9.68 4.09
N ASN A 65 -4.02 -10.29 4.11
CA ASN A 65 -3.74 -11.65 4.57
C ASN A 65 -4.43 -12.80 3.80
N ASN A 66 -4.79 -12.62 2.52
CA ASN A 66 -5.26 -13.73 1.69
C ASN A 66 -4.19 -14.28 0.73
N THR A 67 -4.42 -15.48 0.21
CA THR A 67 -3.47 -16.18 -0.66
C THR A 67 -3.11 -15.39 -1.93
N VAL A 68 -4.09 -14.67 -2.50
CA VAL A 68 -3.90 -13.87 -3.71
C VAL A 68 -2.94 -12.70 -3.44
N ALA A 69 -3.08 -12.04 -2.30
CA ALA A 69 -2.17 -10.99 -1.87
C ALA A 69 -0.75 -11.52 -1.63
N THR A 70 -0.62 -12.71 -1.02
CA THR A 70 0.69 -13.36 -0.86
C THR A 70 1.35 -13.65 -2.21
N LEU A 71 0.62 -14.22 -3.18
CA LEU A 71 1.15 -14.44 -4.51
C LEU A 71 1.59 -13.14 -5.20
N LEU A 72 0.79 -12.07 -5.07
CA LEU A 72 1.14 -10.76 -5.65
C LEU A 72 2.42 -10.20 -5.02
N LEU A 73 2.56 -10.31 -3.70
CA LEU A 73 3.76 -9.89 -2.98
C LEU A 73 4.99 -10.71 -3.38
N ASP A 74 4.86 -12.04 -3.48
CA ASP A 74 5.98 -12.90 -3.89
C ASP A 74 6.41 -12.63 -5.33
N PHE A 75 5.46 -12.35 -6.22
CA PHE A 75 5.75 -11.90 -7.57
C PHE A 75 6.52 -10.56 -7.56
N ALA A 76 6.05 -9.58 -6.79
CA ALA A 76 6.70 -8.28 -6.68
C ALA A 76 8.11 -8.40 -6.09
N ARG A 77 8.31 -9.20 -5.04
CA ARG A 77 9.64 -9.46 -4.44
C ARG A 77 10.62 -10.02 -5.46
N ARG A 78 10.15 -10.90 -6.35
CA ARG A 78 11.03 -11.56 -7.32
C ARG A 78 11.33 -10.72 -8.55
N HIS A 79 10.40 -9.87 -8.97
CA HIS A 79 10.48 -9.18 -10.27
C HIS A 79 10.61 -7.65 -10.16
N MET A 80 10.24 -7.05 -9.03
CA MET A 80 10.24 -5.60 -8.78
C MET A 80 10.68 -5.30 -7.33
N PRO A 81 11.86 -5.80 -6.87
CA PRO A 81 12.26 -5.71 -5.47
C PRO A 81 12.50 -4.26 -5.01
N GLU A 82 13.08 -3.42 -5.87
CA GLU A 82 13.40 -2.03 -5.53
C GLU A 82 12.13 -1.18 -5.42
N GLU A 83 11.20 -1.33 -6.37
CA GLU A 83 9.90 -0.66 -6.32
C GLU A 83 9.09 -1.09 -5.11
N LEU A 84 9.08 -2.40 -4.80
CA LEU A 84 8.42 -2.93 -3.62
C LEU A 84 9.02 -2.34 -2.33
N ALA A 85 10.35 -2.34 -2.21
CA ALA A 85 11.04 -1.80 -1.03
C ALA A 85 10.77 -0.29 -0.85
N ASN A 86 10.68 0.47 -1.94
CA ASN A 86 10.32 1.89 -1.88
C ASN A 86 8.88 2.09 -1.37
N ILE A 87 7.92 1.31 -1.89
CA ILE A 87 6.52 1.35 -1.43
C ILE A 87 6.44 0.97 0.06
N GLU A 88 7.09 -0.13 0.46
CA GLU A 88 7.13 -0.57 1.86
C GLU A 88 7.73 0.51 2.78
N ARG A 89 8.80 1.18 2.34
CA ARG A 89 9.43 2.26 3.11
C ARG A 89 8.52 3.48 3.26
N GLU A 90 7.81 3.88 2.21
CA GLU A 90 6.87 5.01 2.28
C GLU A 90 5.74 4.74 3.28
N TYR A 91 5.13 3.56 3.22
CA TYR A 91 4.05 3.18 4.13
C TYR A 91 4.55 2.97 5.57
N ASN A 92 5.67 2.25 5.75
CA ASN A 92 6.24 1.98 7.08
C ASN A 92 6.79 3.25 7.73
N GLY A 93 7.36 4.18 6.94
CA GLY A 93 7.88 5.44 7.46
C GLY A 93 6.79 6.31 8.11
N VAL A 94 5.55 6.25 7.64
CA VAL A 94 4.41 6.92 8.29
C VAL A 94 4.13 6.29 9.66
N TYR A 95 4.14 4.96 9.74
CA TYR A 95 3.95 4.22 10.99
C TYR A 95 5.06 4.53 11.99
N GLU A 96 6.33 4.46 11.58
CA GLU A 96 7.49 4.74 12.44
C GLU A 96 7.45 6.16 13.00
N LYS A 97 7.17 7.17 12.15
CA LYS A 97 7.04 8.56 12.60
C LYS A 97 5.90 8.75 13.61
N ARG A 98 4.81 8.00 13.48
CA ARG A 98 3.71 8.04 14.44
C ARG A 98 4.10 7.34 15.74
N HIS A 99 4.80 6.21 15.64
CA HIS A 99 5.29 5.45 16.78
C HIS A 99 6.29 6.27 17.61
N GLN A 100 7.28 6.89 16.99
CA GLN A 100 8.25 7.78 17.65
C GLN A 100 7.56 8.91 18.42
N ARG A 101 6.60 9.60 17.80
CA ARG A 101 5.82 10.66 18.46
C ARG A 101 5.04 10.17 19.67
N ILE A 102 4.57 8.93 19.67
CA ILE A 102 3.86 8.33 20.80
C ILE A 102 4.86 8.03 21.93
N GLU A 103 6.02 7.46 21.61
CA GLU A 103 7.06 7.15 22.60
C GLU A 103 7.64 8.42 23.25
N GLU A 104 7.88 9.48 22.47
CA GLU A 104 8.29 10.79 23.01
C GLU A 104 7.25 11.35 23.99
N LYS A 105 5.95 11.30 23.65
CA LYS A 105 4.88 11.74 24.54
C LYS A 105 4.82 10.91 25.82
N LYS A 106 5.00 9.59 25.73
CA LYS A 106 5.07 8.72 26.92
C LYS A 106 6.23 9.11 27.82
N ALA A 107 7.41 9.37 27.25
CA ALA A 107 8.59 9.77 28.02
C ALA A 107 8.36 11.12 28.75
N VAL A 108 7.77 12.10 28.08
CA VAL A 108 7.42 13.40 28.70
C VAL A 108 6.43 13.23 29.84
N LEU A 109 5.39 12.44 29.65
CA LEU A 109 4.40 12.16 30.70
C LEU A 109 5.04 11.48 31.91
N LEU A 110 5.92 10.49 31.69
CA LEU A 110 6.62 9.80 32.77
C LEU A 110 7.51 10.75 33.60
N VAL A 111 8.18 11.71 32.96
CA VAL A 111 8.97 12.73 33.66
C VAL A 111 8.06 13.67 34.48
N GLN A 112 6.92 14.08 33.93
CA GLN A 112 5.96 14.90 34.66
C GLN A 112 5.36 14.18 35.86
N GLU A 113 5.04 12.89 35.74
CA GLU A 113 4.54 12.08 36.88
C GLU A 113 5.60 11.99 37.99
N ARG A 114 6.84 11.63 37.66
CA ARG A 114 7.94 11.63 38.64
C ARG A 114 8.17 12.98 39.30
N ALA A 115 8.02 14.08 38.55
CA ALA A 115 8.14 15.43 39.10
C ALA A 115 6.98 15.77 40.05
N ARG A 116 5.75 15.32 39.75
CA ARG A 116 4.60 15.46 40.65
C ARG A 116 4.77 14.64 41.92
N GLU A 117 5.19 13.38 41.82
CA GLU A 117 5.47 12.52 42.97
C GLU A 117 6.53 13.12 43.90
N ARG A 118 7.62 13.67 43.34
CA ARG A 118 8.67 14.36 44.13
C ARG A 118 8.19 15.64 44.80
N LYS A 119 7.26 16.39 44.18
CA LYS A 119 6.65 17.57 44.81
C LYS A 119 5.69 17.20 45.94
N VAL A 120 5.01 16.06 45.85
CA VAL A 120 4.11 15.56 46.90
C VAL A 120 4.88 14.99 48.10
N THR A 121 6.13 14.55 47.91
CA THR A 121 6.97 13.93 48.96
C THR A 121 7.97 14.88 49.62
N GLN A 122 8.14 16.12 49.15
CA GLN A 122 8.88 17.16 49.87
C GLN A 122 7.93 17.92 50.81
N PRO A 123 8.21 18.00 52.14
CA PRO A 123 7.45 18.87 53.03
C PRO A 123 7.66 20.32 52.60
N GLU A 124 6.59 21.10 52.51
CA GLU A 124 6.67 22.55 52.38
C GLU A 124 7.49 23.08 53.57
N GLU A 125 8.69 23.61 53.30
CA GLU A 125 9.45 24.39 54.29
C GLU A 125 8.60 25.59 54.68
N GLN A 126 7.98 25.51 55.87
CA GLN A 126 7.27 26.61 56.49
C GLN A 126 8.23 27.78 56.71
N PRO A 127 7.88 29.02 56.32
CA PRO A 127 8.70 30.18 56.66
C PRO A 127 8.65 30.39 58.18
N GLN A 128 9.81 30.34 58.83
CA GLN A 128 9.95 30.74 60.25
C GLN A 128 9.63 32.25 60.38
N PRO A 129 8.74 32.66 61.30
CA PRO A 129 8.51 34.08 61.56
C PRO A 129 9.69 34.68 62.33
N GLU A 130 10.25 35.77 61.79
CA GLU A 130 11.25 36.62 62.45
C GLU A 130 10.71 37.16 63.79
N GLU A 131 11.43 36.87 64.88
CA GLU A 131 11.24 37.52 66.18
C GLU A 131 11.60 39.00 66.08
N ILE A 132 10.59 39.86 66.17
CA ILE A 132 10.77 41.30 66.41
C ILE A 132 10.95 41.48 67.92
N ALA A 133 12.18 41.72 68.35
CA ALA A 133 12.50 42.13 69.72
C ALA A 133 12.09 43.59 69.97
N ALA A 134 11.41 43.83 71.09
CA ALA A 134 11.17 45.15 71.70
C ALA A 134 11.61 45.10 73.17
#